data_AF-A0A378R2A6-F1
#
_entry.id   AF-A0A378R2A6-F1
#
_cell.length_a   1.000
_cell.length_b   1.000
_cell.length_c   1.000
_cell.angle_alpha   90.00
_cell.angle_beta   90.00
_cell.angle_gamma   90.00
#
_symmetry.space_group_name_H-M   'P 1'
#
loop_
_entity.id
_entity.type
_entity.pdbx_description
1 polymer ?
#
loop_
_entity_poly.entity_id
_entity_poly.type
_entity_poly.pdbx_seq_one_letter_code
_entity_poly.pdbx_strand_id
1 'polypeptide(L)'
;MGDRATTANMTPEYGATAGLFYIDQNTLDYLTLTGRESEQVKLVENYAKTVGLWADKMTKAVYPRVLEFDLSAVTRNIAGPSNPHAKVATSELKERGIAGVVENRGSFDEVGGLMPDGAVIIAAITSCTNTSNPRNTVAAGLLAKKPTHWG
;
A
#
# COMPACT_ATOMS: atom_id res chain seq x y z
N MET A 1 -7.62 6.69 -5.90
CA MET A 1 -6.34 7.30 -6.35
C MET A 1 -5.15 6.91 -5.50
N GLY A 2 -5.25 6.93 -4.15
CA GLY A 2 -4.16 6.50 -3.27
C GLY A 2 -3.53 5.16 -3.68
N ASP A 3 -4.34 4.13 -3.94
CA ASP A 3 -3.83 2.78 -4.31
C ASP A 3 -3.02 2.76 -5.62
N ARG A 4 -3.45 3.55 -6.62
CA ARG A 4 -2.71 3.72 -7.89
C ARG A 4 -1.39 4.43 -7.66
N ALA A 5 -1.39 5.48 -6.84
CA ALA A 5 -0.19 6.23 -6.49
C ALA A 5 0.81 5.37 -5.71
N THR A 6 0.34 4.55 -4.76
CA THR A 6 1.17 3.58 -4.03
C THR A 6 1.86 2.60 -5.00
N THR A 7 1.12 2.05 -5.96
CA THR A 7 1.67 1.11 -6.95
C THR A 7 2.66 1.77 -7.90
N ALA A 8 2.36 2.98 -8.38
CA ALA A 8 3.25 3.74 -9.25
C ALA A 8 4.50 4.24 -8.51
N ASN A 9 4.40 4.58 -7.23
CA ASN A 9 5.54 5.01 -6.42
C ASN A 9 6.59 3.90 -6.29
N MET A 10 6.16 2.64 -6.24
CA MET A 10 7.04 1.47 -6.18
C MET A 10 7.69 1.07 -7.53
N THR A 11 7.61 1.92 -8.55
CA THR A 11 8.17 1.65 -9.89
C THR A 11 9.64 1.21 -9.87
N PRO A 12 10.54 1.91 -9.14
CA PRO A 12 11.94 1.50 -9.06
C PRO A 12 12.14 0.09 -8.51
N GLU A 13 11.31 -0.34 -7.56
CA GLU A 13 11.44 -1.60 -6.83
C GLU A 13 11.15 -2.83 -7.71
N TYR A 14 10.35 -2.70 -8.78
CA TYR A 14 10.15 -3.76 -9.77
C TYR A 14 10.89 -3.52 -11.09
N GLY A 15 11.81 -2.56 -11.12
CA GLY A 15 12.76 -2.34 -12.22
C GLY A 15 12.16 -1.74 -13.49
N ALA A 16 10.96 -1.18 -13.43
CA ALA A 16 10.37 -0.48 -14.57
C ALA A 16 10.86 0.98 -14.66
N THR A 17 10.78 1.57 -15.84
CA THR A 17 11.09 2.99 -16.04
C THR A 17 9.96 3.90 -15.53
N ALA A 18 8.71 3.47 -15.69
CA ALA A 18 7.53 4.23 -15.29
C ALA A 18 6.35 3.29 -14.97
N GLY A 19 5.58 3.63 -13.92
CA GLY A 19 4.28 3.04 -13.61
C GLY A 19 3.17 4.03 -13.94
N LEU A 20 2.41 3.75 -15.00
CA LEU A 20 1.37 4.63 -15.53
C LEU A 20 -0.02 4.04 -15.30
N PHE A 21 -0.94 4.87 -14.85
CA PHE A 21 -2.37 4.54 -14.78
C PHE A 21 -3.14 5.50 -15.70
N TYR A 22 -4.14 4.96 -16.41
CA TYR A 22 -5.01 5.74 -17.27
C TYR A 22 -5.78 6.81 -16.48
N ILE A 23 -6.20 7.87 -17.19
CA ILE A 23 -7.07 8.91 -16.64
C ILE A 23 -8.52 8.43 -16.75
N ASP A 24 -9.23 8.47 -15.63
CA ASP A 24 -10.66 8.12 -15.54
C ASP A 24 -11.38 9.01 -14.52
N GLN A 25 -12.65 8.69 -14.24
CA GLN A 25 -13.46 9.46 -13.28
C GLN A 25 -12.81 9.53 -11.90
N ASN A 26 -12.19 8.45 -11.43
CA ASN A 26 -11.49 8.46 -10.14
C ASN A 26 -10.40 9.54 -10.09
N THR A 27 -9.75 9.84 -11.23
CA THR A 27 -8.72 10.89 -11.31
C THR A 27 -9.37 12.26 -11.11
N LEU A 28 -10.49 12.52 -11.77
CA LEU A 28 -11.23 13.78 -11.63
C LEU A 28 -11.82 13.96 -10.22
N ASP A 29 -12.36 12.89 -9.64
CA ASP A 29 -12.88 12.90 -8.28
C ASP A 29 -11.77 13.26 -7.28
N TYR A 30 -10.56 12.75 -7.50
CA TYR A 30 -9.40 13.08 -6.67
C TYR A 30 -8.91 14.52 -6.85
N LEU A 31 -8.88 15.04 -8.08
CA LEU A 31 -8.56 16.46 -8.34
C LEU A 31 -9.57 17.37 -7.63
N THR A 32 -10.86 17.04 -7.70
CA THR A 32 -11.93 17.76 -7.02
C THR A 32 -11.77 17.69 -5.50
N LEU A 33 -11.56 16.49 -4.95
CA LEU A 33 -11.35 16.27 -3.52
C LEU A 33 -10.14 17.03 -2.97
N THR A 34 -9.09 17.20 -3.78
CA THR A 34 -7.87 17.95 -3.42
C THR A 34 -7.97 19.44 -3.72
N GLY A 35 -9.18 19.95 -3.96
CA GLY A 35 -9.47 21.37 -4.06
C GLY A 35 -9.07 22.00 -5.39
N ARG A 36 -9.00 21.23 -6.49
CA ARG A 36 -8.82 21.83 -7.82
C ARG A 36 -10.11 22.46 -8.30
N GLU A 37 -9.98 23.63 -8.92
CA GLU A 37 -11.11 24.39 -9.44
C GLU A 37 -11.87 23.62 -10.52
N SER A 38 -13.18 23.79 -10.57
CA SER A 38 -14.04 23.05 -11.51
C SER A 38 -13.66 23.25 -12.98
N GLU A 39 -13.16 24.44 -13.34
CA GLU A 39 -12.66 24.74 -14.69
C GLU A 39 -11.40 23.94 -15.02
N GLN A 40 -10.49 23.78 -14.05
CA GLN A 40 -9.28 22.98 -14.21
C GLN A 40 -9.61 21.49 -14.36
N VAL A 41 -10.55 20.97 -13.56
CA VAL A 41 -11.00 19.57 -13.65
C VAL A 41 -11.60 19.31 -15.04
N LYS A 42 -12.47 20.21 -15.53
CA LYS A 42 -13.04 20.12 -16.89
C LYS A 42 -11.97 20.18 -17.98
N LEU A 43 -10.96 21.04 -17.82
CA LEU A 43 -9.84 21.13 -18.77
C LEU A 43 -9.09 19.79 -18.85
N VAL A 44 -8.78 19.18 -17.71
CA VAL A 44 -8.09 17.87 -17.64
C VAL A 44 -8.92 16.79 -18.33
N GLU A 45 -10.22 16.72 -18.03
CA GLU A 45 -11.14 15.77 -18.66
C GLU A 45 -11.19 15.94 -20.18
N ASN A 46 -11.43 17.17 -20.65
CA ASN A 46 -11.54 17.47 -22.07
C ASN A 46 -10.25 17.15 -22.81
N TYR A 47 -9.10 17.56 -22.26
CA TYR A 47 -7.80 17.25 -22.84
C TYR A 47 -7.58 15.74 -22.92
N ALA A 48 -7.73 15.01 -21.80
CA ALA A 48 -7.50 13.57 -21.75
C ALA A 48 -8.39 12.80 -22.74
N LYS A 49 -9.66 13.19 -22.88
CA LYS A 49 -10.57 12.61 -23.87
C LYS A 49 -10.18 12.96 -25.31
N THR A 50 -9.76 14.19 -25.57
CA THR A 50 -9.39 14.67 -26.91
C THR A 50 -8.13 13.98 -27.43
N VAL A 51 -7.10 13.83 -26.58
CA VAL A 51 -5.82 13.22 -26.98
C VAL A 51 -5.81 11.69 -26.81
N GLY A 52 -6.92 11.09 -26.39
CA GLY A 52 -7.06 9.64 -26.28
C GLY A 52 -6.40 9.00 -25.05
N LEU A 53 -6.12 9.78 -24.00
CA LEU A 53 -5.55 9.29 -22.73
C LEU A 53 -6.61 8.82 -21.72
N TRP A 54 -7.90 8.96 -22.06
CA TRP A 54 -9.00 8.49 -21.23
C TRP A 54 -9.12 6.96 -21.26
N ALA A 55 -9.49 6.36 -20.12
CA ALA A 55 -9.47 4.91 -19.91
C ALA A 55 -10.20 4.07 -20.98
N ASP A 56 -11.35 4.55 -21.48
CA ASP A 56 -12.13 3.85 -22.50
C ASP A 56 -11.36 3.68 -23.83
N LYS A 57 -10.51 4.65 -24.19
CA LYS A 57 -9.66 4.62 -25.39
C LYS A 57 -8.45 3.72 -25.22
N MET A 58 -8.00 3.50 -23.98
CA MET A 58 -6.86 2.65 -23.68
C MET A 58 -7.17 1.14 -23.76
N THR A 59 -8.44 0.75 -23.89
CA THR A 59 -8.86 -0.65 -24.02
C THR A 59 -8.33 -1.35 -25.27
N LYS A 60 -7.94 -0.59 -26.30
CA LYS A 60 -7.39 -1.09 -27.56
C LYS A 60 -5.86 -0.97 -27.65
N ALA A 61 -5.20 -0.56 -26.58
CA ALA A 61 -3.75 -0.43 -26.56
C ALA A 61 -3.08 -1.79 -26.78
N VAL A 62 -2.08 -1.82 -27.66
CA VAL A 62 -1.30 -3.03 -27.96
C VAL A 62 -0.04 -3.00 -27.13
N TYR A 63 0.13 -4.00 -26.27
CA TYR A 63 1.30 -4.15 -25.41
C TYR A 63 2.17 -5.31 -25.93
N PRO A 64 3.51 -5.18 -25.91
CA PRO A 64 4.41 -6.28 -26.26
C PRO A 64 4.22 -7.50 -25.37
N ARG A 65 3.80 -7.28 -24.12
CA ARG A 65 3.48 -8.33 -23.15
C ARG A 65 2.37 -7.83 -22.23
N VAL A 66 1.39 -8.70 -21.96
CA VAL A 66 0.34 -8.48 -20.98
C VAL A 66 0.57 -9.43 -19.81
N LEU A 67 0.51 -8.91 -18.59
CA LEU A 67 0.53 -9.69 -17.36
C LEU A 67 -0.83 -9.53 -16.69
N GLU A 68 -1.43 -10.66 -16.33
CA GLU A 68 -2.70 -10.68 -15.61
C GLU A 68 -2.45 -11.03 -14.15
N PHE A 69 -3.19 -10.39 -13.26
CA PHE A 69 -3.08 -10.59 -11.84
C PHE A 69 -4.47 -10.62 -11.20
N ASP A 70 -4.81 -11.76 -10.60
CA ASP A 70 -6.06 -11.90 -9.85
C ASP A 70 -5.92 -11.25 -8.47
N LEU A 71 -6.64 -10.15 -8.27
CA LEU A 71 -6.68 -9.44 -6.99
C LEU A 71 -7.30 -10.30 -5.87
N SER A 72 -8.11 -11.31 -6.19
CA SER A 72 -8.72 -12.19 -5.20
C SER A 72 -7.69 -13.08 -4.48
N ALA A 73 -6.56 -13.34 -5.13
CA ALA A 73 -5.46 -14.10 -4.56
C ALA A 73 -4.59 -13.27 -3.57
N VAL A 74 -4.84 -11.96 -3.43
CA VAL A 74 -4.07 -11.11 -2.52
C VAL A 74 -4.44 -11.39 -1.08
N THR A 75 -3.45 -11.84 -0.30
CA THR A 75 -3.55 -12.03 1.15
C THR A 75 -2.88 -10.88 1.91
N ARG A 76 -3.00 -10.89 3.25
CA ARG A 76 -2.17 -10.03 4.10
C ARG A 76 -0.73 -10.51 4.04
N ASN A 77 0.19 -9.58 3.73
CA ASN A 77 1.61 -9.88 3.54
C ASN A 77 2.47 -8.84 4.25
N ILE A 78 3.70 -9.23 4.56
CA ILE A 78 4.80 -8.34 4.95
C ILE A 78 5.98 -8.53 4.00
N ALA A 79 6.94 -7.62 4.02
CA ALA A 79 8.21 -7.75 3.30
C ALA A 79 9.38 -7.79 4.30
N GLY A 80 10.31 -8.71 4.13
CA GLY A 80 11.46 -8.88 5.02
C GLY A 80 11.73 -10.34 5.44
N PRO A 81 12.46 -10.58 6.54
CA PRO A 81 13.01 -9.58 7.48
C PRO A 81 14.25 -8.84 6.97
N SER A 82 15.03 -9.43 6.05
CA SER A 82 16.32 -8.85 5.61
C SER A 82 16.34 -8.40 4.14
N ASN A 83 15.27 -8.66 3.38
CA ASN A 83 15.15 -8.27 1.98
C ASN A 83 13.76 -7.66 1.71
N PRO A 84 13.66 -6.41 1.21
CA PRO A 84 12.37 -5.77 0.93
C PRO A 84 11.58 -6.45 -0.21
N HIS A 85 12.22 -7.27 -1.04
CA HIS A 85 11.53 -8.07 -2.07
C HIS A 85 11.04 -9.42 -1.55
N ALA A 86 11.43 -9.82 -0.33
CA ALA A 86 10.97 -11.06 0.27
C ALA A 86 9.54 -10.89 0.80
N LYS A 87 8.57 -11.09 -0.08
CA LYS A 87 7.14 -11.12 0.27
C LYS A 87 6.84 -12.37 1.09
N VAL A 88 6.23 -12.18 2.26
CA VAL A 88 5.81 -13.27 3.14
C VAL A 88 4.36 -13.06 3.55
N ALA A 89 3.52 -14.09 3.35
CA ALA A 89 2.15 -14.07 3.84
C ALA A 89 2.12 -14.07 5.37
N THR A 90 1.25 -13.27 5.98
CA THR A 90 1.16 -13.21 7.45
C THR A 90 0.78 -14.56 8.07
N SER A 91 0.11 -15.43 7.30
CA SER A 91 -0.21 -16.81 7.69
C SER A 91 1.01 -17.74 7.74
N GLU A 92 2.09 -17.43 7.02
CA GLU A 92 3.29 -18.26 6.90
C GLU A 92 4.39 -17.87 7.90
N LEU A 93 4.22 -16.79 8.68
CA LEU A 93 5.30 -16.26 9.52
C LEU A 93 5.87 -17.29 10.49
N LYS A 94 5.03 -18.16 11.04
CA LYS A 94 5.45 -19.23 11.94
C LYS A 94 6.25 -20.32 11.23
N GLU A 95 5.75 -20.77 10.09
CA GLU A 95 6.42 -21.79 9.27
C GLU A 95 7.78 -21.29 8.76
N ARG A 96 7.87 -20.00 8.43
CA ARG A 96 9.09 -19.32 7.99
C ARG A 96 10.06 -19.00 9.13
N GLY A 97 9.70 -19.29 10.39
CA GLY A 97 10.51 -18.97 11.56
C GLY A 97 10.64 -17.46 11.86
N ILE A 98 9.80 -16.62 11.25
CA ILE A 98 9.80 -15.16 11.48
C ILE A 98 9.01 -14.81 12.75
N ALA A 99 7.94 -15.55 13.02
CA ALA A 99 7.15 -15.42 14.24
C ALA A 99 7.20 -16.75 15.02
N GLY A 100 7.35 -16.68 16.34
CA GLY A 100 7.51 -17.87 17.16
C GLY A 100 6.87 -17.74 18.53
N VAL A 101 7.16 -18.72 19.39
CA VAL A 101 6.90 -18.57 20.83
C VAL A 101 7.86 -17.51 21.33
N VAL A 102 7.31 -16.41 21.84
CA VAL A 102 8.08 -15.38 22.52
C VAL A 102 8.48 -15.95 23.87
N GLU A 103 9.76 -16.26 24.04
CA GLU A 103 10.36 -16.60 25.34
C GLU A 103 10.47 -15.32 26.19
N ASN A 104 10.63 -15.43 27.51
CA ASN A 104 10.77 -14.26 28.40
C ASN A 104 9.59 -13.26 28.30
N ARG A 105 8.35 -13.77 28.34
CA ARG A 105 7.13 -12.94 28.47
C ARG A 105 6.96 -12.45 29.92
N GLY A 106 7.72 -11.44 30.30
CA GLY A 106 7.54 -10.72 31.55
C GLY A 106 7.75 -9.22 31.33
N SER A 107 7.43 -8.43 32.35
CA SER A 107 7.89 -7.04 32.40
C SER A 107 9.42 -7.00 32.33
N PHE A 108 9.97 -5.88 31.86
CA PHE A 108 11.42 -5.71 31.66
C PHE A 108 12.23 -6.11 32.90
N ASP A 109 11.73 -5.79 34.09
CA ASP A 109 12.38 -6.13 35.36
C ASP A 109 12.27 -7.63 35.70
N GLU A 110 11.14 -8.28 35.39
CA GLU A 110 10.91 -9.72 35.66
C GLU A 110 11.81 -10.64 34.83
N VAL A 111 12.24 -10.18 33.65
CA VAL A 111 13.11 -10.95 32.74
C VAL A 111 14.57 -10.48 32.77
N GLY A 112 14.96 -9.77 33.84
CA GLY A 112 16.36 -9.36 34.05
C GLY A 112 16.85 -8.32 33.05
N GLY A 113 15.96 -7.47 32.53
CA GLY A 113 16.30 -6.42 31.58
C GLY A 113 16.56 -6.90 30.15
N LEU A 114 16.16 -8.14 29.82
CA LEU A 114 16.33 -8.70 28.48
C LEU A 114 15.08 -8.47 27.62
N MET A 115 15.27 -8.17 26.34
CA MET A 115 14.18 -8.16 25.36
C MET A 115 14.02 -9.55 24.75
N PRO A 116 12.79 -10.00 24.49
CA PRO A 116 12.58 -11.30 23.87
C PRO A 116 12.85 -11.25 22.36
N ASP A 117 13.24 -12.39 21.80
CA ASP A 117 13.42 -12.52 20.35
C ASP A 117 12.10 -12.24 19.61
N GLY A 118 12.20 -11.45 18.53
CA GLY A 118 11.06 -11.00 17.75
C GLY A 118 10.30 -9.80 18.33
N ALA A 119 10.78 -9.19 19.42
CA ALA A 119 10.20 -7.95 19.93
C ALA A 119 10.21 -6.83 18.88
N VAL A 120 9.07 -6.16 18.72
CA VAL A 120 8.95 -4.97 17.85
C VAL A 120 9.36 -3.75 18.67
N ILE A 121 10.60 -3.29 18.48
CA ILE A 121 11.15 -2.12 19.18
C ILE A 121 10.76 -0.82 18.48
N ILE A 122 10.59 -0.87 17.16
CA ILE A 122 10.19 0.29 16.33
C ILE A 122 8.95 -0.09 15.54
N ALA A 123 7.86 0.67 15.76
CA ALA A 123 6.65 0.59 14.98
C ALA A 123 6.33 1.99 14.42
N ALA A 124 6.68 2.22 13.16
CA ALA A 124 6.52 3.52 12.51
C ALA A 124 5.57 3.43 11.32
N ILE A 125 4.55 4.28 11.30
CA ILE A 125 3.75 4.55 10.09
C ILE A 125 4.46 5.70 9.36
N THR A 126 5.18 5.37 8.28
CA THR A 126 6.06 6.31 7.56
C THR A 126 5.95 6.16 6.05
N SER A 127 6.77 6.92 5.32
CA SER A 127 6.89 7.03 3.86
C SER A 127 5.68 7.65 3.15
N CYS A 128 5.95 8.36 2.05
CA CYS A 128 4.92 8.87 1.15
C CYS A 128 4.09 7.74 0.52
N THR A 129 4.67 6.55 0.31
CA THR A 129 4.00 5.38 -0.29
C THR A 129 2.70 4.99 0.43
N ASN A 130 2.66 5.14 1.76
CA ASN A 130 1.52 4.79 2.60
C ASN A 130 0.79 6.00 3.16
N THR A 131 1.52 7.05 3.57
CA THR A 131 0.90 8.22 4.21
C THR A 131 0.13 9.10 3.22
N SER A 132 0.45 9.03 1.91
CA SER A 132 -0.34 9.71 0.87
C SER A 132 -1.65 9.00 0.51
N ASN A 133 -1.94 7.85 1.13
CA ASN A 133 -3.18 7.11 0.95
C ASN A 133 -4.07 7.27 2.19
N PRO A 134 -5.06 8.20 2.19
CA PRO A 134 -5.90 8.46 3.36
C PRO A 134 -6.62 7.22 3.89
N ARG A 135 -6.93 6.25 3.01
CA ARG A 135 -7.57 4.99 3.43
C ARG A 135 -6.69 4.23 4.44
N ASN A 136 -5.38 4.18 4.22
CA ASN A 136 -4.45 3.44 5.09
C ASN A 136 -4.36 4.11 6.47
N THR A 137 -4.17 5.43 6.49
CA THR A 137 -4.06 6.21 7.73
C THR A 137 -5.36 6.18 8.53
N VAL A 138 -6.52 6.32 7.86
CA VAL A 138 -7.83 6.21 8.51
C VAL A 138 -8.06 4.78 9.04
N ALA A 139 -7.71 3.75 8.27
CA ALA A 139 -7.83 2.37 8.74
C ALA A 139 -6.99 2.10 10.00
N ALA A 140 -5.75 2.63 10.05
CA ALA A 140 -4.91 2.55 11.24
C ALA A 140 -5.56 3.25 12.45
N GLY A 141 -6.09 4.45 12.26
CA GLY A 141 -6.80 5.18 13.30
C GLY A 141 -8.09 4.49 13.78
N LEU A 142 -8.86 3.90 12.86
CA LEU A 142 -10.05 3.11 13.20
C LEU A 142 -9.69 1.84 13.96
N LEU A 143 -8.60 1.17 13.59
CA LEU A 143 -8.09 0.00 14.31
C LEU A 143 -7.67 0.38 15.75
N ALA A 144 -7.00 1.52 15.91
CA ALA A 144 -6.63 2.04 17.23
C ALA A 144 -7.84 2.48 18.08
N LYS A 145 -8.90 2.98 17.44
CA LYS A 145 -10.13 3.42 18.12
C LYS A 145 -11.03 2.27 18.56
N LYS A 146 -10.97 1.10 17.91
CA LYS A 146 -11.80 -0.06 18.30
C LYS A 146 -11.57 -0.33 19.79
N PRO A 147 -12.65 -0.55 20.59
CA PRO A 147 -12.48 -0.84 22.00
C PRO A 147 -11.53 -2.02 22.14
N THR A 148 -10.49 -1.86 22.95
CA THR A 148 -9.56 -2.93 23.28
C THR A 148 -10.33 -3.99 24.07
N HIS A 149 -11.01 -4.91 23.39
CA HIS A 149 -11.54 -6.15 23.98
C HIS A 149 -10.42 -7.13 24.36
N TRP A 150 -9.17 -6.67 24.31
CA TRP A 150 -7.93 -7.42 24.50
C TRP A 150 -7.11 -6.84 25.67
N GLY A 151 -7.77 -6.10 26.57
CA GLY A 151 -7.23 -5.74 27.89
C GLY A 151 -7.70 -6.74 28.93
#